data_AF-A0A5E4D2I6-F1
#
_entry.id   AF-A0A5E4D2I6-F1
#
_cell.length_a   1.000
_cell.length_b   1.000
_cell.length_c   1.000
_cell.angle_alpha   90.00
_cell.angle_beta   90.00
_cell.angle_gamma   90.00
#
_symmetry.space_group_name_H-M   'P 1'
#
loop_
_entity.id
_entity.type
_entity.pdbx_description
1 polymer ?
#
loop_
_entity_poly.entity_id
_entity_poly.type
_entity_poly.pdbx_seq_one_letter_code
_entity_poly.pdbx_strand_id
1 'polypeptide(L)' 'MWAFMSSRRQSVLVKSNEEGIQRVLTSDYAFLMESTTIEFVTQRNCNLTQIGGLIDSKGYGVGTPM' A
#
# COMPACT_ATOMS: atom_id res chain seq x y z
N MET A 1 -12.77 -4.64 -8.14
CA MET A 1 -11.59 -4.77 -7.26
C MET A 1 -11.97 -5.05 -5.81
N TRP A 2 -12.77 -4.19 -5.16
CA TRP A 2 -13.19 -4.38 -3.76
C TRP A 2 -13.93 -5.71 -3.48
N ALA A 3 -14.85 -6.14 -4.35
CA ALA A 3 -15.60 -7.39 -4.14
C ALA A 3 -14.71 -8.64 -4.03
N PHE A 4 -13.57 -8.65 -4.74
CA PHE A 4 -12.59 -9.73 -4.62
C PHE A 4 -11.86 -9.66 -3.28
N MET A 5 -11.40 -8.47 -2.89
CA MET A 5 -10.72 -8.26 -1.61
C MET A 5 -11.63 -8.53 -0.40
N SER A 6 -12.91 -8.17 -0.50
CA SER A 6 -13.90 -8.40 0.56
C SER A 6 -14.22 -9.90 0.73
N SER A 7 -14.23 -10.67 -0.36
CA SER A 7 -14.43 -12.12 -0.29
C SER A 7 -13.25 -12.87 0.32
N ARG A 8 -12.03 -12.31 0.24
CA ARG A 8 -10.78 -12.94 0.65
C ARG A 8 -10.04 -12.16 1.76
N ARG A 9 -10.77 -11.41 2.58
CA ARG A 9 -10.22 -10.44 3.57
C ARG A 9 -9.03 -10.97 4.37
N GLN A 10 -9.14 -12.18 4.92
CA GLN A 10 -8.09 -12.77 5.77
C GLN A 10 -6.76 -12.98 5.03
N SER A 11 -6.81 -13.20 3.71
CA SER A 11 -5.62 -13.47 2.91
C SER A 11 -5.08 -12.24 2.21
N VAL A 12 -5.90 -11.23 1.89
CA VAL A 12 -5.49 -10.06 1.09
C VAL A 12 -5.37 -8.75 1.88
N LEU A 13 -5.91 -8.67 3.09
CA LEU A 13 -5.74 -7.48 3.94
C LEU A 13 -4.67 -7.77 4.98
N VAL A 14 -3.63 -6.95 4.98
CA VAL A 14 -2.57 -6.95 6.00
C VAL A 14 -2.89 -5.90 7.06
N LYS A 15 -2.32 -6.06 8.26
CA LYS A 15 -2.58 -5.13 9.36
C LYS A 15 -1.71 -3.88 9.30
N SER A 16 -0.51 -4.02 8.74
CA SER A 16 0.52 -3.00 8.74
C SER A 16 1.21 -2.87 7.38
N ASN A 17 1.80 -1.71 7.14
CA ASN A 17 2.57 -1.43 5.94
C ASN A 17 3.81 -2.33 5.82
N GLU A 18 4.54 -2.57 6.92
CA GLU A 18 5.70 -3.46 6.95
C GLU A 18 5.33 -4.89 6.54
N GLU A 19 4.21 -5.41 7.05
CA GLU A 19 3.70 -6.74 6.71
C GLU A 19 3.34 -6.82 5.22
N GLY A 20 2.70 -5.76 4.69
CA GLY A 20 2.43 -5.62 3.26
C GLY A 20 3.70 -5.66 2.41
N ILE A 21 4.71 -4.87 2.78
CA ILE A 21 5.98 -4.79 2.05
C ILE A 21 6.73 -6.13 2.08
N GLN A 22 6.84 -6.78 3.24
CA GLN A 22 7.47 -8.10 3.34
C GLN A 22 6.74 -9.14 2.48
N ARG A 23 5.42 -9.04 2.39
CA ARG A 23 4.63 -9.95 1.57
C ARG A 23 4.81 -9.73 0.07
N VAL A 24 4.95 -8.48 -0.36
CA VAL A 24 5.31 -8.14 -1.75
C VAL A 24 6.69 -8.71 -2.12
N LEU A 25 7.64 -8.71 -1.17
CA LEU A 25 9.00 -9.24 -1.41
C LEU A 25 9.09 -10.76 -1.42
N THR A 26 8.20 -11.45 -0.70
CA THR A 26 8.27 -12.91 -0.48
C THR A 26 7.29 -13.72 -1.31
N SER A 27 6.25 -13.09 -1.85
CA SER A 27 5.16 -13.73 -2.58
C SER A 27 4.74 -12.85 -3.76
N ASP A 28 4.06 -13.45 -4.74
CA ASP A 28 3.44 -12.71 -5.86
C ASP A 28 2.20 -11.94 -5.38
N TYR A 29 2.44 -10.80 -4.72
CA TYR A 29 1.42 -9.97 -4.08
C TYR A 29 1.66 -8.49 -4.43
N ALA A 30 0.60 -7.81 -4.85
CA ALA A 30 0.61 -6.36 -5.06
C ALA A 30 -0.09 -5.66 -3.89
N PHE A 31 0.58 -4.66 -3.31
CA PHE A 31 0.03 -3.88 -2.20
C PHE A 31 -0.39 -2.49 -2.64
N LEU A 32 -1.63 -2.10 -2.30
CA LEU A 32 -2.13 -0.75 -2.54
C LEU A 32 -1.80 0.12 -1.33
N MET A 33 -1.03 1.18 -1.57
CA MET A 33 -0.56 2.11 -0.56
C MET A 33 -0.55 3.53 -1.16
N GLU A 34 -0.48 4.55 -0.30
CA GLU A 34 -0.35 5.94 -0.72
C GLU A 34 0.96 6.21 -1.49
N SER A 35 0.88 7.12 -2.48
CA SER A 35 1.99 7.43 -3.38
C SER A 35 3.25 7.90 -2.65
N THR A 36 3.12 8.75 -1.64
CA THR A 36 4.24 9.25 -0.82
C THR A 36 4.97 8.12 -0.11
N THR A 37 4.22 7.14 0.40
CA THR A 37 4.80 6.01 1.11
C THR A 37 5.44 5.02 0.14
N ILE A 38 4.85 4.81 -1.03
CA ILE A 38 5.45 4.00 -2.11
C ILE A 38 6.78 4.62 -2.56
N GLU A 39 6.81 5.93 -2.81
CA GLU A 39 8.04 6.63 -3.21
C GLU A 39 9.13 6.50 -2.13
N PHE A 40 8.78 6.69 -0.86
CA PHE A 40 9.70 6.50 0.25
C PHE A 40 10.26 5.08 0.35
N VAL A 41 9.43 4.06 0.15
CA VAL A 41 9.85 2.65 0.25
C VAL A 41 10.67 2.22 -0.95
N THR A 42 10.29 2.62 -2.17
CA THR A 42 11.03 2.31 -3.40
C THR A 42 12.41 2.97 -3.44
N GLN A 43 12.55 4.19 -2.90
CA GLN A 43 13.85 4.84 -2.72
C GLN A 43 14.80 4.08 -1.80
N ARG A 44 14.28 3.32 -0.83
CA ARG A 44 15.09 2.53 0.10
C ARG A 44 15.32 1.10 -0.38
N ASN A 45 14.36 0.54 -1.11
CA ASN A 45 14.38 -0.84 -1.59
C ASN A 45 14.21 -0.86 -3.11
N CYS A 46 15.33 -0.97 -3.83
CA CYS A 46 15.37 -1.03 -5.30
C CYS A 46 14.66 -2.27 -5.89
N ASN A 47 14.34 -3.28 -5.08
CA ASN A 47 13.59 -4.46 -5.51
C ASN A 47 12.08 -4.20 -5.65
N LEU A 48 11.62 -3.02 -5.22
CA LEU A 48 10.22 -2.63 -5.29
C LEU A 48 10.06 -1.60 -6.41
N THR A 49 8.96 -1.71 -7.15
CA THR A 49 8.62 -0.79 -8.22
C THR A 49 7.20 -0.29 -8.03
N GLN A 50 6.98 0.99 -8.33
CA GLN A 50 5.63 1.54 -8.42
C GLN A 50 5.00 1.07 -9.72
N ILE A 51 3.81 0.49 -9.62
CA ILE A 51 3.04 0.05 -10.78
C ILE A 51 1.87 1.02 -10.99
N GLY A 52 1.84 1.66 -12.17
CA GLY A 52 0.78 2.60 -12.55
C GLY A 52 0.95 4.01 -11.96
N GLY A 53 -0.09 4.82 -12.09
CA GLY A 53 -0.17 6.20 -11.61
C GLY A 53 -1.02 6.33 -10.34
N LEU A 54 -1.35 7.58 -9.99
CA LEU A 54 -2.23 7.85 -8.86
C LEU A 54 -3.66 7.38 -9.18
N ILE A 55 -4.23 6.57 -8.28
CA ILE A 55 -5.63 6.12 -8.38
C ILE A 55 -6.57 7.24 -7.92
N ASP A 56 -6.12 8.05 -6.97
CA ASP A 56 -6.83 9.23 -6.48
C ASP A 56 -5.85 10.32 -6.01
N SER A 57 -6.37 11.52 -5.78
CA SER A 57 -5.63 12.65 -5.24
C SER A 57 -6.14 12.93 -3.83
N LYS A 58 -5.38 12.53 -2.81
CA LYS A 58 -5.63 12.83 -1.40
C LYS A 58 -4.46 13.65 -0.82
N GLY A 59 -4.71 14.37 0.26
CA GLY A 59 -3.71 15.17 0.95
C GLY A 59 -3.79 15.01 2.47
N TYR A 60 -2.67 15.22 3.16
CA TYR A 60 -2.61 15.19 4.61
C TYR A 60 -3.10 16.51 5.22
N GLY A 61 -3.90 16.42 6.27
CA GLY A 61 -4.37 17.57 7.05
C GLY A 61 -4.06 17.38 8.54
N VAL A 62 -3.91 18.48 9.26
CA VAL A 62 -3.73 18.48 10.72
C VAL A 62 -5.10 18.59 11.38
N GLY A 63 -5.52 17.54 12.10
CA GLY A 63 -6.75 17.56 12.88
C GLY A 63 -6.52 18.21 14.24
N THR A 64 -6.99 19.45 14.44
CA THR A 64 -6.95 20.13 15.73
C THR A 64 -8.21 19.85 16.55
N PRO A 65 -8.12 19.62 17.87
CA PRO A 65 -9.30 19.50 18.74
C PRO A 65 -10.05 20.84 18.84
N MET A 66 -11.37 20.78 18.96
CA MET A 66 -12.22 21.91 19.37
C MET A 66 -12.38 21.95 20.89
#